data_AF-A0A961F0J5-F1
#
_entry.id   AF-A0A961F0J5-F1
#
_cell.length_a   1.000
_cell.length_b   1.000
_cell.length_c   1.000
_cell.angle_alpha   90.00
_cell.angle_beta   90.00
_cell.angle_gamma   90.00
#
_symmetry.space_group_name_H-M   'P 1'
#
loop_
_entity.id
_entity.type
_entity.pdbx_description
1 polymer ?
#
loop_
_entity_poly.entity_id
_entity_poly.type
_entity_poly.pdbx_seq_one_letter_code
_entity_poly.pdbx_strand_id
1 'polypeptide(L)' 'MIRIEYEHESVLNLTDTDLNLNLLEISLKHGINHVHACGGNARCSTCRVLVSDGLEQCEPRNAKEN' A
#
# COMPACT_ATOMS: atom_id res chain seq x y z
N MET A 1 -6.30 14.79 -6.35
CA MET A 1 -6.97 13.86 -5.41
C MET A 1 -6.54 12.46 -5.81
N ILE A 2 -5.90 11.72 -4.92
CA ILE A 2 -5.51 10.32 -5.16
C ILE A 2 -6.58 9.43 -4.55
N ARG A 3 -7.01 8.41 -5.31
CA ARG A 3 -8.02 7.44 -4.89
C ARG A 3 -7.40 6.05 -4.92
N ILE A 4 -7.59 5.29 -3.85
CA ILE A 4 -7.19 3.87 -3.77
C ILE A 4 -8.45 3.05 -3.61
N GLU A 5 -8.59 2.00 -4.41
CA GLU A 5 -9.69 1.05 -4.34
C GLU A 5 -9.15 -0.32 -3.95
N TYR A 6 -9.55 -0.77 -2.76
CA TYR A 6 -9.29 -2.13 -2.28
C TYR A 6 -10.45 -3.01 -2.73
N GLU A 7 -10.14 -3.92 -3.65
CA GLU A 7 -11.13 -4.80 -4.28
C GLU A 7 -11.98 -5.52 -3.21
N HIS A 8 -13.31 -5.34 -3.27
CA HIS A 8 -14.28 -5.92 -2.34
C HIS A 8 -14.21 -5.47 -0.86
N GLU A 9 -13.39 -4.48 -0.52
CA GLU A 9 -13.19 -4.05 0.87
C GLU A 9 -13.58 -2.58 1.08
N SER A 10 -12.89 -1.64 0.41
CA SER A 10 -13.11 -0.21 0.65
C SER A 10 -12.59 0.67 -0.49
N VAL A 11 -13.08 1.91 -0.53
CA VAL A 11 -12.55 2.97 -1.40
C VAL A 11 -12.08 4.12 -0.53
N LEU A 12 -10.81 4.49 -0.66
CA LEU A 12 -10.20 5.58 0.07
C LEU A 12 -9.94 6.78 -0.85
N ASN A 13 -10.29 7.97 -0.37
CA ASN A 13 -9.92 9.24 -1.00
C ASN A 13 -8.87 9.91 -0.12
N LEU A 14 -7.63 9.99 -0.61
CA LEU A 14 -6.50 10.46 0.17
C LEU A 14 -6.52 11.99 0.35
N THR A 15 -6.13 12.43 1.54
CA THR A 15 -5.92 13.83 1.91
C THR A 15 -4.44 14.19 1.86
N ASP A 16 -4.11 15.48 1.97
CA ASP A 16 -2.70 15.94 2.02
C ASP A 16 -1.90 15.29 3.17
N THR A 17 -2.57 14.89 4.25
CA THR A 17 -1.92 14.20 5.38
C THR A 17 -1.51 12.76 5.05
N ASP A 18 -2.16 12.12 4.07
CA ASP A 18 -1.89 10.75 3.66
C ASP A 18 -0.74 10.69 2.65
N LEU A 19 -0.44 11.78 1.94
CA LEU A 19 0.57 11.80 0.87
C LEU A 19 2.01 11.60 1.35
N ASN A 20 2.25 11.73 2.65
CA ASN A 20 3.56 11.45 3.27
C ASN A 20 3.70 10.00 3.74
N LEU A 21 2.66 9.17 3.54
CA LEU A 21 2.61 7.79 3.99
C LEU A 21 2.81 6.83 2.82
N ASN A 22 3.41 5.67 3.08
CA ASN A 22 3.44 4.57 2.13
C ASN A 22 2.12 3.78 2.15
N LEU A 23 1.91 2.90 1.15
CA LEU A 23 0.67 2.14 1.01
C LEU A 23 0.31 1.32 2.26
N LEU A 24 1.31 0.68 2.91
CA LEU A 24 1.07 -0.09 4.14
C LEU A 24 0.59 0.82 5.28
N GLU A 25 1.20 1.98 5.46
CA GLU A 25 0.79 2.95 6.48
C GLU A 25 -0.62 3.49 6.21
N ILE A 26 -0.96 3.74 4.94
CA ILE A 26 -2.31 4.14 4.53
C ILE A 26 -3.32 3.04 4.88
N SER A 27 -3.05 1.78 4.50
CA SER A 27 -3.91 0.65 4.85
C SER A 27 -4.19 0.61 6.35
N LEU A 28 -3.14 0.64 7.18
CA LEU A 28 -3.26 0.55 8.63
C LEU A 28 -3.98 1.75 9.25
N LYS A 29 -3.68 2.97 8.79
CA LYS A 29 -4.33 4.20 9.27
C LYS A 29 -5.85 4.18 9.02
N HIS A 30 -6.27 3.62 7.88
CA HIS A 30 -7.68 3.55 7.48
C HIS A 30 -8.37 2.23 7.86
N GLY A 31 -7.70 1.36 8.63
CA GLY A 31 -8.29 0.14 9.18
C GLY A 31 -8.37 -1.04 8.21
N ILE A 32 -7.65 -0.98 7.09
CA ILE A 32 -7.55 -2.09 6.12
C ILE A 32 -6.66 -3.19 6.70
N ASN A 33 -7.13 -4.42 6.65
CA ASN A 33 -6.40 -5.54 7.24
C ASN A 33 -5.22 -5.95 6.35
N HIS A 34 -4.05 -5.35 6.61
CA HIS A 34 -2.83 -5.56 5.84
C HIS A 34 -1.76 -6.23 6.68
N VAL A 35 -1.45 -7.50 6.40
CA VAL A 35 -0.47 -8.26 7.18
C VAL A 35 0.93 -7.68 6.99
N HIS A 36 1.68 -7.50 8.09
CA HIS A 36 2.97 -6.80 8.07
C HIS A 36 3.95 -7.38 9.11
N ALA A 37 4.31 -8.66 8.97
CA ALA A 37 5.12 -9.37 9.95
C ALA A 37 6.47 -8.69 10.32
N CYS A 38 7.08 -7.94 9.40
CA CYS A 38 8.31 -7.19 9.66
C CYS A 38 8.12 -5.68 9.85
N GLY A 39 6.87 -5.17 9.82
CA GLY A 39 6.58 -3.74 9.96
C GLY A 39 7.13 -2.86 8.83
N GLY A 40 7.17 -3.34 7.58
CA GLY A 40 7.63 -2.54 6.43
C GLY A 40 9.16 -2.49 6.22
N ASN A 41 9.93 -3.32 6.92
CA ASN A 41 11.39 -3.33 6.85
C ASN A 41 11.98 -4.20 5.71
N ALA A 42 11.18 -4.53 4.68
CA ALA A 42 11.59 -5.38 3.55
C ALA A 42 12.23 -6.73 3.97
N ARG A 43 11.73 -7.34 5.05
CA ARG A 43 12.21 -8.60 5.62
C ARG A 43 11.20 -9.76 5.56
N CYS A 44 10.02 -9.49 5.01
CA CYS A 44 8.95 -10.47 4.81
C CYS A 44 8.20 -10.14 3.50
N SER A 45 7.31 -11.02 3.06
CA SER A 45 6.44 -10.82 1.90
C SER A 45 4.95 -10.65 2.26
N THR A 46 4.64 -10.45 3.54
CA THR A 46 3.24 -10.47 4.03
C THR A 46 2.44 -9.21 3.67
N CYS A 47 3.12 -8.08 3.41
CA CYS A 47 2.47 -6.84 2.97
C CYS A 47 2.29 -6.76 1.45
N ARG A 48 2.41 -7.88 0.74
CA ARG A 48 2.23 -7.96 -0.71
C ARG A 48 0.82 -7.53 -1.10
N VAL A 49 0.71 -6.81 -2.22
CA VAL A 49 -0.55 -6.43 -2.86
C VAL A 49 -0.52 -6.84 -4.34
N LEU A 50 -1.69 -6.94 -4.95
CA LEU A 50 -1.84 -7.02 -6.39
C LEU A 50 -2.32 -5.65 -6.89
N VAL A 51 -1.59 -5.04 -7.82
CA VAL A 51 -1.98 -3.77 -8.43
C VAL A 51 -2.78 -4.08 -9.69
N SER A 52 -4.09 -3.87 -9.63
CA SER A 52 -5.01 -4.13 -10.75
C SER A 52 -4.99 -3.03 -11.80
N ASP A 53 -4.69 -1.78 -11.40
CA ASP A 53 -4.59 -0.61 -12.29
C ASP A 53 -3.55 0.39 -11.74
N GLY A 54 -2.89 1.13 -12.63
CA GLY A 54 -1.90 2.16 -12.29
C GLY A 54 -0.49 1.65 -11.91
N LEU A 55 -0.16 0.39 -12.21
CA LEU A 55 1.16 -0.19 -11.94
C LEU A 55 2.29 0.58 -12.65
N GLU A 56 2.01 1.17 -13.80
CA GLU A 56 2.95 1.99 -14.57
C GLU A 56 3.33 3.31 -13.89
N GLN A 57 2.59 3.73 -12.87
CA GLN A 57 2.92 4.88 -12.02
C GLN A 57 3.83 4.50 -10.85
N CYS A 58 4.03 3.19 -10.60
CA CYS A 58 4.91 2.70 -9.54
C CYS A 58 6.36 2.64 -10.02
N GLU A 59 7.29 2.87 -9.11
CA GLU A 59 8.70 2.58 -9.36
C GLU A 59 8.91 1.06 -9.54
N PRO A 60 9.90 0.64 -10.34
CA PRO A 60 10.23 -0.77 -10.46
C PRO A 60 10.69 -1.33 -9.12
N ARG A 61 10.49 -2.64 -8.94
CA ARG A 61 10.92 -3.37 -7.76
C ARG A 61 12.42 -3.17 -7.52
N ASN A 62 12.78 -2.81 -6.29
CA ASN A 62 14.18 -2.65 -5.91
C ASN A 62 14.78 -3.96 -5.36
N ALA A 63 16.10 -3.98 -5.15
CA ALA A 63 16.82 -5.19 -4.71
C ALA A 63 16.44 -5.72 -3.31
N LYS A 64 15.81 -4.91 -2.46
CA LYS A 64 15.34 -5.33 -1.13
C LYS A 64 13.93 -5.93 -1.19
N GLU A 65 13.20 -5.69 -2.27
CA GLU A 65 11.84 -6.17 -2.44
C GLU A 65 11.84 -7.64 -2.88
N ASN A 66 11.06 -8.48 -2.19
CA ASN A 66 11.08 -9.95 -2.32
C ASN A 66 9.81 -10.51 -3.00
#